data_AF-A0A117SV68-F1
#
_entry.id   AF-A0A117SV68-F1
#
_cell.length_a   1.000
_cell.length_b   1.000
_cell.length_c   1.000
_cell.angle_alpha   90.00
_cell.angle_beta   90.00
_cell.angle_gamma   90.00
#
_symmetry.space_group_name_H-M   'P 1'
#
loop_
_entity.id
_entity.type
_entity.pdbx_description
1 polymer ?
#
loop_
_entity_poly.entity_id
_entity_poly.type
_entity_poly.pdbx_seq_one_letter_code
_entity_poly.pdbx_strand_id
1 'polypeptide(L)'
;MLGAIKEGKRFKQVAWADFLKGRLTVSIIPVNNDSILASVNGNYNAIEISVGDDMITLRGPAGPSRTTAEVLMTDLMEIQAIKRSR
;
A
#
# COMPACT_ATOMS: atom_id res chain seq x y z
N MET A 1 8.28 -21.97 6.97
CA MET A 1 8.24 -21.41 5.60
C MET A 1 7.48 -22.30 4.62
N LEU A 2 7.80 -23.60 4.50
CA LEU A 2 7.13 -24.54 3.58
C LEU A 2 5.65 -24.83 3.92
N GLY A 3 5.26 -24.79 5.20
CA GLY A 3 3.86 -25.02 5.61
C GLY A 3 2.88 -23.98 5.05
N ALA A 4 3.23 -22.69 5.09
CA ALA A 4 2.37 -21.62 4.57
C ALA A 4 2.17 -21.70 3.04
N ILE A 5 3.18 -22.16 2.29
CA ILE A 5 3.06 -22.37 0.84
C ILE A 5 2.05 -23.47 0.54
N LYS A 6 2.03 -24.54 1.36
CA LYS A 6 1.03 -25.63 1.25
C LYS A 6 -0.38 -25.19 1.63
N GLU A 7 -0.52 -24.16 2.47
CA GLU A 7 -1.80 -23.57 2.89
C GLU A 7 -2.32 -22.48 1.95
N GLY A 8 -1.70 -22.27 0.78
CA GLY A 8 -2.13 -21.23 -0.15
C GLY A 8 -1.84 -19.81 0.34
N LYS A 9 -0.76 -19.63 1.12
CA LYS A 9 -0.33 -18.33 1.65
C LYS A 9 1.07 -17.96 1.18
N ARG A 10 1.37 -16.66 1.19
CA ARG A 10 2.68 -16.06 0.93
C ARG A 10 3.09 -15.15 2.07
N PHE A 11 4.35 -15.22 2.46
CA PHE A 11 4.90 -14.28 3.44
C PHE A 11 5.23 -12.95 2.76
N LYS A 12 4.76 -11.85 3.33
CA LYS A 12 5.03 -10.49 2.87
C LYS A 12 5.40 -9.61 4.07
N GLN A 13 6.31 -8.66 3.87
CA GLN A 13 6.51 -7.58 4.82
C GLN A 13 5.40 -6.55 4.60
N VAL A 14 4.58 -6.31 5.62
CA VAL A 14 3.39 -5.46 5.52
C VAL A 14 3.41 -4.44 6.65
N ALA A 15 3.14 -3.19 6.29
CA ALA A 15 2.76 -2.16 7.25
C ALA A 15 1.24 -2.22 7.45
N TRP A 16 0.80 -2.33 8.69
CA TRP A 16 -0.60 -2.41 9.07
C TRP A 16 -0.98 -1.29 10.02
N ALA A 17 -2.12 -0.66 9.76
CA ALA A 17 -2.70 0.37 10.62
C ALA A 17 -4.13 -0.03 11.00
N ASP A 18 -4.36 -0.25 12.30
CA ASP A 18 -5.69 -0.41 12.89
C ASP A 18 -6.03 0.89 13.63
N PHE A 19 -6.81 1.76 12.99
CA PHE A 19 -7.18 3.05 13.54
C PHE A 19 -8.19 2.96 14.68
N LEU A 20 -9.01 1.90 14.73
CA LEU A 20 -9.96 1.68 15.82
C LEU A 20 -9.22 1.33 17.13
N LYS A 21 -8.11 0.60 17.00
CA LYS A 21 -7.26 0.21 18.15
C LYS A 21 -6.03 1.09 18.35
N GLY A 22 -5.85 2.13 17.53
CA GLY A 22 -4.66 2.99 17.56
C GLY A 22 -3.35 2.24 17.37
N ARG A 23 -3.34 1.14 16.60
CA ARG A 23 -2.19 0.25 16.45
C ARG A 23 -1.55 0.39 15.08
N LEU A 24 -0.26 0.67 15.07
CA LEU A 24 0.59 0.68 13.87
C LEU A 24 1.66 -0.41 14.02
N THR A 25 1.88 -1.23 13.00
CA THR A 25 2.90 -2.27 13.04
C THR A 25 3.49 -2.54 11.66
N VAL A 26 4.76 -2.95 11.62
CA VAL A 26 5.41 -3.47 10.43
C VAL A 26 5.96 -4.83 10.77
N SER A 27 5.50 -5.87 10.07
CA SER A 27 5.93 -7.24 10.34
C SER A 27 5.85 -8.12 9.09
N ILE A 28 6.52 -9.27 9.13
CA ILE A 28 6.36 -10.30 8.10
C ILE A 28 5.15 -11.14 8.50
N ILE A 29 4.10 -11.10 7.68
CA ILE A 29 2.85 -11.82 7.91
C ILE A 29 2.55 -12.80 6.77
N PRO A 30 1.87 -13.92 7.04
CA PRO A 30 1.30 -14.74 5.99
C PRO A 30 0.07 -14.04 5.42
N VAL A 31 -0.01 -13.96 4.09
CA VAL A 31 -1.12 -13.38 3.34
C VAL A 31 -1.71 -14.48 2.45
N ASN A 32 -3.03 -14.56 2.36
CA ASN A 32 -3.69 -15.52 1.48
C ASN A 32 -3.39 -15.20 0.00
N ASN A 33 -3.25 -16.23 -0.83
CA ASN A 33 -2.87 -16.08 -2.24
C ASN A 33 -3.91 -15.32 -3.09
N ASP A 34 -5.15 -15.21 -2.63
CA ASP A 34 -6.23 -14.46 -3.24
C ASP A 34 -6.18 -12.94 -2.94
N SER A 35 -5.46 -12.51 -1.91
CA SER A 35 -5.25 -11.08 -1.62
C SER A 35 -4.33 -10.42 -2.65
N ILE A 36 -4.62 -9.14 -2.94
CA ILE A 36 -3.78 -8.36 -3.85
C ILE A 36 -2.35 -8.23 -3.32
N LEU A 37 -2.16 -8.19 -1.99
CA LEU A 37 -0.84 -8.10 -1.36
C LEU A 37 0.04 -9.33 -1.66
N ALA A 38 -0.56 -10.51 -1.81
CA ALA A 38 0.16 -11.73 -2.16
C ALA A 38 0.64 -11.74 -3.64
N SER A 39 -0.05 -10.99 -4.50
CA SER A 39 0.28 -10.84 -5.93
C SER A 39 1.43 -9.87 -6.22
N VAL A 40 1.76 -8.98 -5.27
CA VAL A 40 2.80 -7.96 -5.42
C VAL A 40 4.19 -8.60 -5.43
N ASN A 41 4.96 -8.37 -6.50
CA ASN A 41 6.33 -8.86 -6.65
C ASN A 41 7.23 -7.76 -7.23
N GLY A 42 8.55 -7.92 -7.08
CA GLY A 42 9.54 -6.96 -7.58
C GLY A 42 9.46 -5.62 -6.84
N ASN A 43 9.52 -4.53 -7.58
CA ASN A 43 9.45 -3.15 -7.07
C ASN A 43 8.02 -2.58 -7.02
N TYR A 44 7.00 -3.42 -7.01
CA TYR A 44 5.62 -2.96 -6.84
C TYR A 44 5.25 -2.89 -5.36
N ASN A 45 4.35 -1.97 -5.04
CA ASN A 45 3.65 -1.89 -3.75
C ASN A 45 2.15 -2.06 -3.99
N ALA A 46 1.45 -2.51 -2.95
CA ALA A 46 0.00 -2.42 -2.89
C ALA A 46 -0.45 -2.01 -1.49
N ILE A 47 -1.66 -1.43 -1.44
CA ILE A 47 -2.34 -1.00 -0.23
C ILE A 47 -3.76 -1.56 -0.29
N GLU A 48 -4.20 -2.19 0.80
CA GLU A 48 -5.61 -2.54 1.04
C GLU A 48 -6.14 -1.59 2.12
N ILE A 49 -7.25 -0.92 1.86
CA ILE A 49 -7.92 0.01 2.78
C ILE A 49 -9.34 -0.50 3.00
N SER A 50 -9.65 -0.91 4.22
CA SER A 50 -11.00 -1.29 4.63
C SER A 50 -11.77 -0.06 5.09
N VAL A 51 -12.94 0.20 4.48
CA VAL A 51 -13.84 1.31 4.83
C VAL A 51 -15.25 0.77 4.98
N GLY A 52 -15.72 0.61 6.22
CA GLY A 52 -16.97 -0.11 6.48
C GLY A 52 -16.85 -1.57 6.04
N ASP A 53 -17.78 -2.03 5.21
CA ASP A 53 -17.77 -3.37 4.61
C ASP A 53 -17.02 -3.43 3.27
N ASP A 54 -16.58 -2.28 2.74
CA ASP A 54 -15.89 -2.17 1.46
C ASP A 54 -14.37 -2.29 1.60
N MET A 55 -13.73 -2.82 0.55
CA MET A 55 -12.28 -2.91 0.44
C MET A 55 -11.79 -2.17 -0.81
N ILE A 56 -10.98 -1.14 -0.59
CA ILE A 56 -10.31 -0.39 -1.64
C ILE A 56 -8.89 -0.94 -1.80
N THR A 57 -8.51 -1.29 -3.02
CA THR A 57 -7.17 -1.79 -3.32
C THR A 57 -6.44 -0.85 -4.26
N LEU A 58 -5.23 -0.44 -3.90
CA LEU A 58 -4.33 0.33 -4.75
C LEU A 58 -3.07 -0.48 -5.02
N ARG A 59 -2.58 -0.46 -6.27
CA ARG A 59 -1.33 -1.12 -6.66
C ARG A 59 -0.57 -0.25 -7.64
N GLY A 60 0.75 -0.17 -7.46
CA GLY A 60 1.61 0.57 -8.37
C GLY A 60 3.08 0.29 -8.14
N PRO A 61 3.96 0.78 -9.03
CA PRO A 61 5.39 0.73 -8.79
C PRO A 61 5.75 1.58 -7.56
N ALA A 62 6.61 1.06 -6.69
CA ALA A 62 7.22 1.79 -5.57
C ALA A 62 8.15 2.92 -6.04
N GLY A 63 8.54 2.91 -7.33
CA GLY A 63 9.38 3.90 -7.99
C GLY A 63 10.11 3.33 -9.20
N PRO A 64 10.31 4.15 -10.24
CA PRO A 64 11.59 4.86 -10.37
C PRO A 64 11.50 6.37 -10.07
N SER A 65 12.65 7.01 -9.89
CA SER A 65 12.84 8.42 -9.50
C SER A 65 11.93 9.45 -10.20
N ARG A 66 11.59 9.21 -11.47
CA ARG A 66 10.71 10.07 -12.27
C ARG A 66 9.27 10.14 -11.74
N THR A 67 8.65 9.01 -11.43
CA THR A 67 7.26 8.98 -10.95
C THR A 67 7.14 9.66 -9.59
N THR A 68 8.16 9.53 -8.74
CA THR A 68 8.23 10.27 -7.46
C THR A 68 8.32 11.79 -7.69
N ALA A 69 9.12 12.25 -8.66
CA ALA A 69 9.23 13.67 -8.98
C ALA A 69 7.93 14.25 -9.56
N GLU A 70 7.20 13.49 -10.38
CA GLU A 70 5.91 13.90 -10.93
C GLU A 70 4.84 14.11 -9.84
N VAL A 71 4.82 13.25 -8.81
CA VAL A 71 3.93 13.43 -7.63
C VAL A 71 4.28 14.71 -6.88
N LEU A 72 5.57 14.92 -6.55
CA LEU A 72 6.00 16.13 -5.84
C LEU A 72 5.70 17.44 -6.59
N MET A 73 5.82 17.43 -7.92
CA MET A 73 5.48 18.59 -8.74
C MET A 73 3.97 18.86 -8.72
N THR A 74 3.16 17.79 -8.74
CA THR A 74 1.70 17.90 -8.65
C THR A 74 1.29 18.55 -7.32
N ASP A 75 1.88 18.09 -6.20
CA ASP A 75 1.63 18.66 -4.87
C ASP A 75 2.00 20.15 -4.81
N LEU A 76 3.13 20.55 -5.42
CA LEU A 76 3.55 21.94 -5.47
C LEU A 76 2.55 22.82 -6.25
N MET A 77 2.05 22.33 -7.39
CA MET A 77 1.06 23.04 -8.19
C MET A 77 -0.26 23.22 -7.44
N GLU A 78 -0.70 22.19 -6.70
CA GLU A 78 -1.90 22.26 -5.85
C GLU A 78 -1.75 23.32 -4.75
N ILE A 79 -0.63 23.34 -4.04
CA ILE A 79 -0.34 24.38 -3.03
C ILE A 79 -0.39 25.78 -3.64
N GLN A 80 0.16 25.94 -4.85
CA GLN A 80 0.17 27.23 -5.53
C GLN A 80 -1.25 27.67 -5.93
N ALA A 81 -2.08 26.75 -6.40
CA ALA A 81 -3.48 27.02 -6.74
C ALA A 81 -4.26 27.49 -5.51
N ILE A 82 -4.15 26.78 -4.38
CA ILE A 82 -4.82 27.14 -3.11
C ILE A 82 -4.41 28.55 -2.65
N LYS A 83 -3.13 28.91 -2.77
CA LYS A 83 -2.63 30.25 -2.40
C LYS A 83 -3.15 31.37 -3.30
N ARG A 84 -3.48 31.10 -4.56
CA ARG A 84 -4.02 32.10 -5.51
C ARG A 84 -5.52 32.32 -5.34
N SER A 85 -6.22 31.35 -4.74
CA SER A 85 -7.67 31.43 -4.47
C SER A 85 -8.02 32.08 -3.12
N ARG A 86 -7.01 32.52 -2.36
CA ARG A 86 -7.13 33.30 -1.12
C ARG A 86 -6.63 34.72 -1.36
#